data_AF-A0A1J5RD58-F1
#
_entry.id   AF-A0A1J5RD58-F1
#
_cell.length_a   1.000
_cell.length_b   1.000
_cell.length_c   1.000
_cell.angle_alpha   90.00
_cell.angle_beta   90.00
_cell.angle_gamma   90.00
#
_symmetry.space_group_name_H-M   'P 1'
#
loop_
_entity.id
_entity.type
_entity.pdbx_description
1 polymer ?
#
loop_
_entity_poly.entity_id
_entity_poly.type
_entity_poly.pdbx_seq_one_letter_code
_entity_poly.pdbx_strand_id
1 'polypeptide(L)'
;MLDLFLLSFSAGVYSVPLYALIQHATPATHRARVIAANNIVNAIYMVVCAGYCAVLLGAGVGVPRLLLSVALLNAVALGWLLWREPQYLRRCVDWLRRREVAA
;
A
#
# COMPACT_ATOMS: atom_id res chain seq x y z
N MET A 1 13.43 1.94 18.34
CA MET A 1 12.06 1.55 18.80
C MET A 1 10.98 2.36 18.10
N LEU A 2 11.12 3.69 18.04
CA LEU A 2 10.15 4.54 17.32
C LEU A 2 10.01 4.17 15.84
N ASP A 3 11.10 3.86 15.13
CA ASP A 3 11.06 3.53 13.70
C ASP A 3 10.23 2.27 13.41
N LEU A 4 10.41 1.21 14.21
CA LEU A 4 9.64 -0.04 14.09
C LEU A 4 8.19 0.15 14.49
N PHE A 5 7.92 0.99 15.51
CA PHE A 5 6.57 1.35 15.90
C PHE A 5 5.85 2.07 14.76
N LEU A 6 6.47 3.12 14.20
CA LEU A 6 5.89 3.88 13.08
C LEU A 6 5.70 3.01 11.85
N LEU A 7 6.67 2.14 11.52
CA LEU A 7 6.56 1.20 10.42
C LEU A 7 5.35 0.26 10.59
N SER A 8 5.21 -0.34 11.78
CA SER A 8 4.12 -1.27 12.11
C SER A 8 2.76 -0.56 12.16
N PHE A 9 2.73 0.63 12.75
CA PHE A 9 1.53 1.47 12.81
C PHE A 9 1.06 1.86 11.41
N SER A 10 1.94 2.36 10.54
CA SER A 10 1.62 2.71 9.16
C SER A 10 1.16 1.49 8.36
N ALA A 11 1.77 0.32 8.55
CA ALA A 11 1.33 -0.92 7.91
C ALA A 11 -0.11 -1.30 8.32
N GLY A 12 -0.45 -1.15 9.61
CA GLY A 12 -1.81 -1.39 10.10
C GLY A 12 -2.84 -0.41 9.55
N VAL A 13 -2.52 0.90 9.58
CA VAL A 13 -3.37 1.98 9.05
C VAL A 13 -3.64 1.80 7.55
N TYR A 14 -2.68 1.28 6.80
CA TYR A 14 -2.85 0.98 5.37
C TYR A 14 -3.63 -0.32 5.13
N SER A 15 -3.19 -1.44 5.73
CA SER A 15 -3.68 -2.77 5.36
C SER A 15 -5.13 -3.00 5.79
N VAL A 16 -5.49 -2.63 7.02
CA VAL A 16 -6.83 -2.95 7.57
C VAL A 16 -7.96 -2.30 6.76
N PRO A 17 -7.96 -0.98 6.48
CA PRO A 17 -9.02 -0.35 5.70
C PRO A 17 -9.05 -0.82 4.25
N LEU A 18 -7.89 -1.13 3.66
CA LEU A 18 -7.82 -1.65 2.29
C LEU A 18 -8.54 -3.00 2.18
N TYR A 19 -8.23 -3.94 3.07
CA TYR A 19 -8.88 -5.24 3.09
C TYR A 19 -10.38 -5.13 3.41
N ALA A 20 -10.76 -4.22 4.31
CA ALA A 20 -12.16 -3.93 4.60
C ALA A 20 -12.89 -3.38 3.36
N LEU A 21 -12.27 -2.45 2.62
CA LEU A 21 -12.82 -1.88 1.39
C LEU A 21 -13.01 -2.94 0.31
N ILE A 22 -12.01 -3.80 0.08
CA ILE A 22 -12.11 -4.90 -0.88
C ILE A 22 -13.27 -5.83 -0.51
N GLN A 23 -13.41 -6.17 0.77
CA GLN A 23 -14.50 -7.04 1.24
C GLN A 23 -15.88 -6.38 1.14
N HIS A 24 -15.98 -5.08 1.41
CA HIS A 24 -17.23 -4.32 1.29
C HIS A 24 -17.67 -4.18 -0.17
N ALA A 25 -16.72 -3.94 -1.09
CA ALA A 25 -16.99 -3.82 -2.52
C ALA A 25 -17.27 -5.17 -3.21
N THR A 26 -16.99 -6.30 -2.55
CA THR A 26 -17.09 -7.63 -3.16
C THR A 26 -18.26 -8.43 -2.59
N PRO A 27 -19.14 -9.03 -3.43
CA PRO A 27 -20.17 -9.96 -3.00
C PRO A 27 -19.60 -11.13 -2.19
N ALA A 28 -20.30 -11.58 -1.15
CA ALA A 28 -19.81 -12.63 -0.25
C ALA A 28 -19.36 -13.91 -0.98
N THR A 29 -20.06 -14.28 -2.07
CA THR A 29 -19.76 -15.44 -2.92
C THR A 29 -18.42 -15.35 -3.67
N HIS A 30 -17.88 -14.13 -3.85
CA HIS A 30 -16.65 -13.87 -4.62
C HIS A 30 -15.49 -13.34 -3.77
N ARG A 31 -15.72 -12.96 -2.50
CA ARG A 31 -14.70 -12.37 -1.60
C ARG A 31 -13.42 -13.19 -1.56
N ALA A 32 -13.52 -14.49 -1.34
CA ALA A 32 -12.33 -15.37 -1.26
C ALA A 32 -11.49 -15.33 -2.55
N ARG A 33 -12.12 -15.32 -3.73
CA ARG A 33 -11.43 -15.25 -5.03
C ARG A 33 -10.76 -13.89 -5.23
N VAL A 34 -11.42 -12.80 -4.86
CA VAL A 34 -10.85 -11.45 -4.98
C VAL A 34 -9.66 -11.28 -4.03
N ILE A 35 -9.75 -11.76 -2.80
CA ILE A 35 -8.63 -11.74 -1.85
C ILE A 35 -7.47 -12.62 -2.34
N ALA A 36 -7.76 -13.79 -2.91
CA ALA A 36 -6.73 -14.63 -3.52
C ALA A 36 -6.03 -13.92 -4.68
N ALA A 37 -6.78 -13.26 -5.57
CA ALA A 37 -6.22 -12.46 -6.66
C ALA A 37 -5.33 -11.31 -6.13
N ASN A 38 -5.77 -10.62 -5.08
CA ASN A 38 -4.98 -9.58 -4.41
C ASN A 38 -3.65 -10.13 -3.87
N ASN A 39 -3.68 -11.30 -3.23
CA ASN A 39 -2.47 -11.95 -2.72
C ASN A 39 -1.50 -12.38 -3.83
N ILE A 40 -2.00 -12.86 -4.98
CA ILE A 40 -1.17 -13.19 -6.14
C ILE A 40 -0.46 -11.94 -6.65
N VAL A 41 -1.18 -10.82 -6.82
CA VAL A 41 -0.59 -9.55 -7.24
C VAL A 41 0.47 -9.08 -6.23
N ASN A 42 0.18 -9.17 -4.94
CA ASN A 42 1.13 -8.81 -3.89
C ASN A 42 2.39 -9.69 -3.94
N ALA A 43 2.25 -11.00 -4.18
CA ALA A 43 3.37 -11.92 -4.33
C ALA A 43 4.26 -11.55 -5.53
N ILE A 44 3.66 -11.16 -6.66
CA ILE A 44 4.41 -10.66 -7.82
C ILE A 44 5.23 -9.41 -7.43
N TYR A 45 4.61 -8.45 -6.75
CA TYR A 45 5.31 -7.27 -6.24
C TYR A 45 6.46 -7.62 -5.29
N MET A 46 6.25 -8.61 -4.39
CA MET A 46 7.30 -9.08 -3.49
C MET A 46 8.48 -9.69 -4.23
N VAL A 47 8.25 -10.52 -5.25
CA VAL A 47 9.33 -11.13 -6.06
C VAL A 47 10.11 -10.07 -6.83
N VAL A 48 9.40 -9.12 -7.47
CA VAL A 48 10.04 -8.01 -8.19
C VAL A 48 10.86 -7.14 -7.24
N CYS A 49 10.31 -6.79 -6.08
CA CYS A 49 11.00 -5.99 -5.07
C CYS A 49 12.22 -6.72 -4.50
N ALA A 50 12.12 -8.02 -4.22
CA ALA A 50 13.24 -8.83 -3.76
C ALA A 50 14.37 -8.87 -4.80
N GLY A 51 14.05 -9.03 -6.09
CA GLY A 51 15.02 -8.95 -7.17
C GLY A 51 15.69 -7.58 -7.26
N TYR A 52 14.91 -6.50 -7.19
CA TYR A 52 15.42 -5.13 -7.14
C TYR A 52 16.38 -4.90 -5.96
N CYS A 53 15.99 -5.35 -4.76
CA CYS A 53 16.81 -5.28 -3.56
C CYS A 53 18.11 -6.08 -3.69
N ALA A 54 18.04 -7.28 -4.27
CA ALA A 54 19.21 -8.13 -4.49
C ALA A 54 20.22 -7.46 -5.43
N VAL A 55 19.76 -6.84 -6.51
CA VAL A 55 20.62 -6.08 -7.45
C VAL A 55 21.31 -4.91 -6.74
N LEU A 56 20.57 -4.11 -5.98
CA LEU A 56 21.14 -2.95 -5.27
C LEU A 56 22.15 -3.36 -4.19
N LEU A 57 21.82 -4.36 -3.38
CA LEU A 57 22.74 -4.89 -2.37
C LEU A 57 23.98 -5.49 -3.02
N GLY A 58 23.82 -6.22 -4.13
CA GLY A 58 24.94 -6.75 -4.93
C GLY A 58 25.84 -5.67 -5.52
N ALA A 59 25.28 -4.49 -5.83
CA ALA A 59 26.03 -3.30 -6.24
C ALA A 59 26.67 -2.51 -5.08
N GLY A 60 26.56 -3.00 -3.84
CA GLY A 60 27.14 -2.38 -2.64
C GLY A 60 26.30 -1.22 -2.06
N VAL A 61 25.04 -1.06 -2.49
CA VAL A 61 24.16 -0.03 -1.92
C VAL A 61 23.77 -0.43 -0.49
N GLY A 62 24.02 0.46 0.47
CA GLY A 62 23.66 0.22 1.87
C GLY A 62 22.15 0.16 2.13
N VAL A 63 21.75 -0.60 3.16
CA VAL A 63 20.35 -0.81 3.56
C VAL A 63 19.54 0.50 3.71
N PRO A 64 20.06 1.58 4.31
CA PRO A 64 19.27 2.83 4.43
C PRO A 64 18.90 3.43 3.07
N ARG A 65 19.81 3.39 2.09
CA ARG A 65 19.57 3.93 0.73
C ARG A 65 18.61 3.03 -0.07
N LEU A 66 18.70 1.72 0.14
CA LEU A 66 17.74 0.77 -0.42
C LEU A 66 16.33 1.00 0.13
N LEU A 67 16.18 1.15 1.44
CA LEU A 67 14.87 1.43 2.04
C LEU A 67 14.31 2.78 1.55
N LEU A 68 15.17 3.79 1.43
CA LEU A 68 14.80 5.09 0.87
C LEU A 68 14.33 4.97 -0.58
N SER A 69 15.02 4.19 -1.41
CA SER A 69 14.63 4.03 -2.82
C SER A 69 13.28 3.32 -2.96
N VAL A 70 13.03 2.28 -2.16
CA VAL A 70 11.71 1.61 -2.11
C VAL A 70 10.62 2.56 -1.61
N ALA A 71 10.91 3.39 -0.61
CA ALA A 71 9.96 4.39 -0.10
C ALA A 71 9.61 5.44 -1.16
N LEU A 72 10.60 5.93 -1.93
CA LEU A 72 10.39 6.86 -3.03
C LEU A 72 9.55 6.24 -4.17
N LEU A 73 9.83 4.98 -4.54
CA LEU A 73 9.03 4.27 -5.54
C LEU A 73 7.56 4.12 -5.09
N ASN A 74 7.32 3.84 -3.81
CA ASN A 74 5.97 3.82 -3.25
C ASN A 74 5.31 5.21 -3.25
N ALA A 75 6.06 6.27 -2.95
CA ALA A 75 5.55 7.64 -3.01
C ALA A 75 5.14 8.03 -4.45
N VAL A 76 5.92 7.61 -5.45
CA VAL A 76 5.58 7.80 -6.88
C VAL A 76 4.33 7.01 -7.25
N ALA A 77 4.24 5.74 -6.84
CA ALA A 77 3.05 4.91 -7.09
C ALA A 77 1.79 5.48 -6.43
N LEU A 78 1.91 5.99 -5.20
CA LEU A 78 0.84 6.69 -4.50
C LEU A 78 0.44 7.99 -5.22
N GLY A 79 1.41 8.80 -5.64
CA GLY A 79 1.15 10.02 -6.41
C GLY A 79 0.43 9.72 -7.72
N TRP A 80 0.84 8.67 -8.43
CA TRP A 80 0.16 8.20 -9.64
C TRP A 80 -1.26 7.71 -9.37
N LEU A 81 -1.47 6.95 -8.29
CA LEU A 81 -2.80 6.48 -7.87
C LEU A 81 -3.72 7.68 -7.56
N LEU A 82 -3.25 8.65 -6.78
CA LEU A 82 -4.03 9.83 -6.41
C LEU A 82 -4.33 10.74 -7.62
N TRP A 83 -3.42 10.77 -8.61
CA TRP A 83 -3.67 11.49 -9.85
C TRP A 83 -4.73 10.80 -10.71
N ARG A 84 -4.70 9.46 -10.82
CA ARG A 84 -5.71 8.70 -11.58
C ARG A 84 -7.08 8.68 -10.90
N GLU A 85 -7.10 8.48 -9.59
CA GLU A 85 -8.32 8.33 -8.80
C GLU A 85 -8.38 9.41 -7.70
N PRO A 86 -8.64 10.68 -8.08
CA PRO A 86 -8.65 11.81 -7.14
C PRO A 86 -9.78 11.70 -6.11
N GLN A 87 -10.74 10.79 -6.31
CA GLN A 87 -11.78 10.47 -5.34
C GLN A 87 -11.20 9.97 -4.01
N TYR A 88 -10.10 9.20 -4.03
CA TYR A 88 -9.45 8.75 -2.80
C TYR A 88 -8.88 9.91 -1.99
N LEU A 89 -8.30 10.91 -2.67
CA LEU A 89 -7.81 12.12 -2.03
C LEU A 89 -8.97 12.88 -1.37
N ARG A 90 -10.08 13.07 -2.10
CA ARG A 90 -11.28 13.76 -1.59
C ARG A 90 -11.86 13.04 -0.37
N ARG A 91 -12.08 11.73 -0.45
CA ARG A 91 -12.59 10.92 0.68
C ARG A 91 -11.66 10.96 1.89
N CYS A 92 -10.34 10.94 1.68
CA CYS A 92 -9.37 11.05 2.77
C CYS A 92 -9.47 12.43 3.47
N VAL A 93 -9.58 13.51 2.69
CA VAL A 93 -9.76 14.87 3.22
C VAL A 93 -11.10 15.02 3.95
N ASP A 94 -12.19 14.48 3.40
CA ASP A 94 -13.52 14.54 4.01
C ASP A 94 -13.57 13.77 5.33
N TRP A 95 -12.97 12.57 5.36
CA TRP A 95 -12.77 11.79 6.58
C TRP A 95 -11.96 12.56 7.64
N LEU A 96 -10.84 13.18 7.24
CA LEU A 96 -10.00 13.97 8.15
C LEU A 96 -10.76 15.20 8.69
N ARG A 97 -11.61 15.81 7.86
CA ARG A 97 -12.46 16.96 8.23
C ARG A 97 -13.72 16.57 9.01
N ARG A 98 -13.90 15.27 9.33
CA ARG A 98 -15.10 14.72 10.01
C ARG A 98 -16.42 15.15 9.36
N ARG A 99 -16.42 15.41 8.05
CA ARG A 99 -17.68 15.55 7.32
C ARG A 99 -18.17 14.15 7.06
N GLU A 100 -19.31 13.79 7.63
CA GLU A 100 -19.93 12.49 7.37
C GLU A 100 -20.01 12.31 5.86
N VAL A 101 -19.42 11.22 5.38
CA VAL A 101 -19.56 10.79 3.99
C VAL A 101 -21.04 10.43 3.86
N ALA A 102 -21.85 11.38 3.41
CA ALA A 102 -23.24 11.15 3.08
C ALA A 102 -23.27 10.00 2.05
N ALA A 103 -23.85 8.87 2.49
CA ALA A 103 -23.99 7.65 1.73
C ALA A 103 -24.99 7.82 0.58
#